data_AF-A0A441YUG8-F1
#
_entry.id   AF-A0A441YUG8-F1
#
_cell.length_a   1.000
_cell.length_b   1.000
_cell.length_c   1.000
_cell.angle_alpha   90.00
_cell.angle_beta   90.00
_cell.angle_gamma   90.00
#
_symmetry.space_group_name_H-M   'P 1'
#
loop_
_entity.id
_entity.type
_entity.pdbx_description
1 polymer ?
#
loop_
_entity_poly.entity_id
_entity_poly.type
_entity_poly.pdbx_seq_one_letter_code
_entity_poly.pdbx_strand_id
1 'polypeptide(L)' 'MLELKSSGRYEVRGCDVRTVLSPFEMSRDHPEIIGQTIIIDGERMTVLAVERNLPSRPIGQGEIIGLIVAHHLD' A
#
# COMPACT_ATOMS: atom_id res chain seq x y z
N MET A 1 -1.40 13.42 5.67
CA MET A 1 -1.81 12.52 4.56
C MET A 1 -0.54 12.13 3.84
N LEU A 2 -0.27 10.83 3.71
CA LEU A 2 0.96 10.31 3.11
C LEU A 2 0.83 10.33 1.57
N GLU A 3 1.86 10.78 0.87
CA GLU A 3 1.92 10.77 -0.59
C GLU A 3 3.00 9.78 -1.06
N LEU A 4 2.62 8.89 -1.97
CA LEU A 4 3.46 7.82 -2.50
C LEU A 4 3.46 7.85 -4.02
N LYS A 5 4.50 7.25 -4.60
CA LYS A 5 4.58 6.95 -6.03
C LYS A 5 4.43 5.46 -6.24
N SER A 6 3.58 5.08 -7.18
CA SER A 6 3.48 3.67 -7.54
C SER A 6 4.65 3.24 -8.44
N SER A 7 5.16 2.04 -8.19
CA SER A 7 6.10 1.35 -9.08
C SER A 7 5.38 0.40 -10.04
N GLY A 8 4.07 0.23 -9.88
CA GLY A 8 3.26 -0.73 -10.61
C GLY A 8 1.82 -0.76 -10.12
N ARG A 9 0.96 -1.38 -10.93
CA ARG A 9 -0.46 -1.57 -10.67
C ARG A 9 -0.91 -2.92 -11.23
N TYR A 10 -1.68 -3.67 -10.46
CA TYR A 10 -2.31 -4.91 -10.91
C TYR A 10 -3.61 -5.16 -10.12
N GLU A 11 -4.36 -6.18 -10.52
CA GLU A 11 -5.61 -6.56 -9.85
C GLU A 11 -5.48 -7.94 -9.21
N VAL A 12 -5.97 -8.10 -7.98
CA VAL A 12 -6.11 -9.40 -7.32
C VAL A 12 -7.54 -9.57 -6.85
N ARG A 13 -8.23 -10.59 -7.37
CA ARG A 13 -9.60 -10.94 -6.98
C ARG A 13 -10.58 -9.76 -7.09
N GLY A 14 -10.43 -8.91 -8.10
CA GLY A 14 -11.26 -7.71 -8.29
C GLY A 14 -10.86 -6.50 -7.44
N CYS A 15 -9.75 -6.58 -6.68
CA CYS A 15 -9.23 -5.45 -5.92
C CYS A 15 -8.06 -4.79 -6.63
N ASP A 16 -8.06 -3.45 -6.68
CA ASP A 16 -6.95 -2.66 -7.22
C ASP A 16 -5.76 -2.70 -6.25
N VAL A 17 -4.60 -3.09 -6.77
CA VAL A 17 -3.35 -3.17 -6.03
C VAL A 17 -2.33 -2.21 -6.63
N ARG A 18 -1.84 -1.27 -5.82
CA ARG A 18 -0.74 -0.37 -6.16
C ARG A 18 0.54 -0.87 -5.49
N THR A 19 1.60 -1.12 -6.25
CA THR A 19 2.90 -1.39 -5.64
C THR A 19 3.62 -0.08 -5.35
N VAL A 20 4.17 0.05 -4.15
CA VAL A 20 4.88 1.25 -3.71
C VAL A 20 6.15 0.84 -2.98
N LEU A 21 7.06 1.80 -2.77
CA LEU A 21 8.15 1.63 -1.81
C LEU A 21 7.61 1.86 -0.40
N SER A 22 7.97 0.97 0.53
CA SER A 22 7.56 1.10 1.92
C SER A 22 8.05 2.45 2.49
N PRO A 23 7.14 3.31 2.98
CA PRO A 23 7.50 4.64 3.48
C PRO A 23 8.27 4.58 4.81
N PHE A 24 8.19 3.48 5.54
CA PHE A 24 8.81 3.30 6.86
C PHE A 24 9.10 1.83 7.16
N GLU A 25 9.85 1.57 8.23
CA GLU A 25 10.05 0.22 8.74
C GLU A 25 8.81 -0.33 9.40
N MET A 26 8.63 -1.64 9.23
CA MET A 26 7.31 -2.21 9.21
C MET A 26 7.44 -3.62 9.83
N SER A 27 6.86 -3.85 11.02
CA SER A 27 7.13 -5.06 11.84
C SER A 27 6.24 -6.31 11.61
N ARG A 28 4.99 -6.18 11.11
CA ARG A 28 4.01 -7.29 10.87
C ARG A 28 3.02 -6.96 9.74
N ASP A 29 1.75 -7.36 9.70
CA ASP A 29 0.83 -6.91 8.61
C ASP A 29 0.34 -5.44 8.75
N HIS A 30 1.26 -4.57 9.20
CA HIS A 30 1.22 -3.10 9.21
C HIS A 30 -0.12 -2.42 9.47
N PRO A 31 -0.60 -2.44 10.73
CA PRO A 31 -1.80 -1.72 11.13
C PRO A 31 -1.65 -0.20 11.02
N GLU A 32 -0.44 0.34 10.88
CA GLU A 32 -0.26 1.79 10.82
C GLU A 32 -0.88 2.39 9.56
N ILE A 33 -0.75 1.75 8.38
CA ILE A 33 -1.29 2.32 7.12
C ILE A 33 -2.69 1.82 6.76
N ILE A 34 -3.11 0.66 7.26
CA ILE A 34 -4.44 0.11 6.95
C ILE A 34 -5.53 1.05 7.50
N GLY A 35 -6.50 1.37 6.67
CA GLY A 35 -7.57 2.34 6.96
C GLY A 35 -7.16 3.80 6.76
N GLN A 36 -5.88 4.10 6.50
CA GLN A 36 -5.48 5.47 6.21
C GLN A 36 -5.88 5.89 4.80
N THR A 37 -6.25 7.16 4.68
CA THR A 37 -6.32 7.86 3.40
C THR A 37 -4.93 8.34 3.01
N ILE A 38 -4.48 7.94 1.84
CA ILE A 38 -3.19 8.29 1.24
C ILE A 38 -3.40 8.86 -0.17
N ILE A 39 -2.36 9.46 -0.72
CA ILE A 39 -2.30 9.84 -2.13
C ILE A 39 -1.30 8.92 -2.83
N ILE A 40 -1.72 8.27 -3.91
CA ILE A 40 -0.83 7.54 -4.82
C ILE A 40 -0.94 8.16 -6.20
N ASP A 41 0.17 8.64 -6.75
CA ASP A 41 0.22 9.27 -8.08
C ASP A 41 -0.78 10.44 -8.28
N GLY A 42 -1.14 11.13 -7.18
CA GLY A 42 -2.11 12.24 -7.20
C GLY A 42 -3.56 11.83 -6.93
N GLU A 43 -3.86 10.53 -6.88
CA GLU A 43 -5.19 10.00 -6.59
C GLU A 43 -5.36 9.73 -5.09
N ARG A 44 -6.48 10.17 -4.51
CA ARG A 44 -6.81 9.92 -3.10
C ARG A 44 -7.43 8.53 -2.93
N MET A 45 -6.83 7.73 -2.05
CA MET A 45 -7.19 6.33 -1.86
C MET A 45 -7.18 5.95 -0.37
N THR A 46 -7.99 4.96 0.01
CA THR A 46 -7.91 4.31 1.33
C THR A 46 -7.20 2.98 1.20
N VAL A 47 -6.20 2.75 2.06
CA VAL A 47 -5.52 1.44 2.15
C VAL A 47 -6.43 0.44 2.85
N LEU A 48 -6.75 -0.66 2.18
CA LEU A 48 -7.57 -1.74 2.71
C LEU A 48 -6.73 -2.87 3.30
N ALA A 49 -5.59 -3.16 2.67
CA ALA A 49 -4.66 -4.19 3.12
C ALA A 49 -3.26 -3.96 2.54
N VAL A 50 -2.26 -4.59 3.16
CA VAL A 50 -0.92 -4.70 2.62
C VAL A 50 -0.71 -6.13 2.14
N GLU A 51 -0.38 -6.29 0.86
CA GLU A 51 0.01 -7.55 0.26
C GLU A 51 1.54 -7.67 0.30
N ARG A 52 2.03 -8.80 0.81
CA ARG A 52 3.45 -9.03 1.10
C ARG A 52 3.97 -10.18 0.25
N ASN A 53 5.12 -9.97 -0.37
CA ASN A 53 5.83 -11.03 -1.08
C ASN A 53 6.43 -12.09 -0.13
N LEU A 54 6.81 -11.70 1.09
CA LEU A 54 7.44 -12.59 2.09
C LEU A 54 6.77 -12.39 3.47
N PRO A 55 5.94 -13.35 3.94
CA PRO A 55 5.12 -13.15 5.14
C PRO A 55 5.90 -13.19 6.46
N SER A 56 7.13 -13.67 6.47
CA SER A 56 7.83 -14.09 7.70
C SER A 56 8.91 -13.14 8.23
N ARG A 57 9.22 -12.01 7.55
CA ARG A 57 10.24 -11.05 8.01
C ARG A 57 9.69 -9.61 8.03
N PRO A 58 10.16 -8.71 8.91
CA PRO A 58 9.85 -7.29 8.82
C PRO A 58 10.09 -6.74 7.40
N ILE A 59 9.23 -5.81 6.95
CA ILE A 59 9.45 -5.06 5.71
C ILE A 59 10.33 -3.87 6.05
N GLY A 60 11.43 -3.75 5.33
CA GLY A 60 12.33 -2.60 5.45
C GLY A 60 11.75 -1.36 4.78
N GLN A 61 12.13 -0.17 5.26
CA GLN A 61 11.87 1.06 4.52
C GLN A 61 12.49 0.96 3.11
N GLY A 62 11.74 1.40 2.09
CA GLY A 62 12.18 1.33 0.70
C GLY A 62 11.97 -0.01 0.01
N GLU A 63 11.50 -1.06 0.70
CA GLU A 63 11.15 -2.32 0.05
C GLU A 63 9.81 -2.24 -0.69
N ILE A 64 9.63 -3.01 -1.76
CA ILE A 64 8.38 -3.02 -2.52
C ILE A 64 7.30 -3.76 -1.74
N ILE A 65 6.15 -3.10 -1.57
CA ILE A 65 4.92 -3.66 -0.99
C ILE A 65 3.74 -3.47 -1.94
N GLY A 66 2.78 -4.38 -1.90
CA GLY A 66 1.48 -4.21 -2.54
C GLY A 66 0.51 -3.53 -1.57
N LEU A 67 -0.21 -2.51 -2.02
CA LEU A 67 -1.32 -1.90 -1.28
C LEU A 67 -2.62 -2.19 -1.99
N ILE A 68 -3.51 -2.94 -1.34
CA ILE A 68 -4.89 -3.06 -1.78
C ILE A 68 -5.60 -1.76 -1.41
N VAL A 69 -6.23 -1.10 -2.38
CA VAL A 69 -6.78 0.25 -2.20
C VAL A 69 -8.22 0.38 -2.67
N ALA A 70 -8.95 1.31 -2.04
CA ALA A 70 -10.22 1.82 -2.54
C ALA A 70 -10.07 3.28 -2.96
N HIS A 71 -10.59 3.62 -4.14
CA HIS A 71 -10.62 4.99 -4.64
C HIS A 71 -11.68 5.80 -3.89
N HIS A 72 -11.36 7.05 -3.57
CA HIS A 72 -12.38 8.00 -3.15
C HIS A 72 -13.11 8.46 -4.41
N LEU A 73 -14.40 8.14 -4.49
CA LEU A 73 -15.28 8.77 -5.45
C LEU A 73 -15.69 10.10 -4.81
N ASP A 74 -15.15 11.20 -5.33
CA ASP A 74 -15.59 12.54 -4.94
C ASP A 74 -17.10 12.74 -5.25
#